data_AF-A0A661T7B3-F1
#
_entry.id   AF-A0A661T7B3-F1
#
_cell.length_a   1.000
_cell.length_b   1.000
_cell.length_c   1.000
_cell.angle_alpha   90.00
_cell.angle_beta   90.00
_cell.angle_gamma   90.00
#
_symmetry.space_group_name_H-M   'P 1'
#
loop_
_entity.id
_entity.type
_entity.pdbx_description
1 polymer ?
#
loop_
_entity_poly.entity_id
_entity_poly.type
_entity_poly.pdbx_seq_one_letter_code
_entity_poly.pdbx_strand_id
1 'polypeptide(L)'
;PTASGERFDMYSESAAHKTLPMGTYVMVRNLNNNRKTIVRINDRGPFVKGRIIDLSYAAAKKIGLIGPGTAPVKIVALGRQVAKMDSPQGVKTVVETRDFNKGKFTVQVGAFRSRQNALKLVDRLKVIFDYVDVAVSGPDLGRKLYKVRVSRTNSLKKAGKIEKKLESMGFEAAFVVRL
;
A
#
# COMPACT_ATOMS: atom_id res chain seq x y z
N PRO A 1 11.92 10.06 2.16
CA PRO A 1 11.06 9.71 3.32
C PRO A 1 10.01 8.70 2.84
N THR A 2 9.51 7.84 3.70
CA THR A 2 8.38 6.93 3.41
C THR A 2 7.09 7.72 3.23
N ALA A 3 6.02 7.07 2.73
CA ALA A 3 4.72 7.71 2.57
C ALA A 3 4.04 8.12 3.88
N SER A 4 4.51 7.68 5.05
CA SER A 4 4.10 8.22 6.36
C SER A 4 4.79 9.54 6.72
N GLY A 5 5.83 9.94 5.98
CA GLY A 5 6.71 11.07 6.29
C GLY A 5 7.97 10.68 7.08
N GLU A 6 8.03 9.48 7.64
CA GLU A 6 9.18 8.99 8.40
C GLU A 6 10.38 8.69 7.48
N ARG A 7 11.61 8.86 7.97
CA ARG A 7 12.80 8.37 7.24
C ARG A 7 12.73 6.84 7.17
N PHE A 8 13.02 6.29 6.00
CA PHE A 8 13.09 4.83 5.85
C PHE A 8 14.27 4.30 6.67
N ASP A 9 13.98 3.32 7.53
CA ASP A 9 14.97 2.59 8.31
C ASP A 9 14.83 1.10 8.00
N MET A 10 15.85 0.55 7.33
CA MET A 10 15.90 -0.86 6.93
C MET A 10 15.95 -1.82 8.12
N TYR A 11 16.34 -1.34 9.30
CA TYR A 11 16.43 -2.12 10.53
C TYR A 11 15.18 -2.05 11.42
N SER A 12 14.20 -1.21 11.04
CA SER A 12 12.89 -1.15 11.71
C SER A 12 11.95 -2.27 11.28
N GLU A 13 11.01 -2.70 12.13
CA GLU A 13 9.96 -3.66 11.77
C GLU A 13 8.80 -2.97 11.02
N SER A 14 9.05 -2.62 9.76
CA SER A 14 8.12 -1.86 8.93
C SER A 14 7.84 -2.50 7.58
N ALA A 15 6.77 -2.05 6.93
CA ALA A 15 6.35 -2.53 5.62
C ALA A 15 5.59 -1.49 4.81
N ALA A 16 5.59 -1.66 3.49
CA ALA A 16 4.77 -0.93 2.54
C ALA A 16 3.52 -1.73 2.16
N HIS A 17 2.35 -1.08 2.16
CA HIS A 17 1.10 -1.68 1.68
C HIS A 17 0.25 -0.67 0.87
N LYS A 18 -0.41 -1.14 -0.20
CA LYS A 18 -1.18 -0.30 -1.14
C LYS A 18 -2.38 0.37 -0.46
N THR A 19 -3.10 -0.42 0.33
CA THR A 19 -4.42 -0.04 0.84
C THR A 19 -4.56 0.00 2.35
N LEU A 20 -3.66 -0.57 3.18
CA LEU A 20 -3.85 -0.55 4.64
C LEU A 20 -3.56 0.86 5.19
N PRO A 21 -4.32 1.33 6.20
CA PRO A 21 -4.03 2.61 6.85
C PRO A 21 -2.60 2.65 7.42
N MET A 22 -1.96 3.82 7.40
CA MET A 22 -0.67 4.01 8.06
C MET A 22 -0.79 3.77 9.57
N GLY A 23 0.22 3.13 10.15
CA GLY A 23 0.24 2.69 11.54
C GLY A 23 -0.49 1.38 11.81
N THR A 24 -1.07 0.73 10.79
CA THR A 24 -1.66 -0.61 10.97
C THR A 24 -0.54 -1.62 11.22
N TYR A 25 -0.68 -2.46 12.23
CA TYR A 25 0.16 -3.62 12.43
C TYR A 25 -0.37 -4.81 11.65
N VAL A 26 0.55 -5.54 11.03
CA VAL A 26 0.24 -6.68 10.16
C VAL A 26 1.12 -7.84 10.57
N MET A 27 0.50 -8.98 10.83
CA MET A 27 1.22 -10.26 10.92
C MET A 27 1.44 -10.79 9.50
N VAL A 28 2.69 -11.08 9.18
CA VAL A 28 3.10 -11.64 7.89
C VAL A 28 3.65 -13.02 8.13
N ARG A 29 3.05 -14.03 7.47
CA ARG A 29 3.51 -15.42 7.50
C ARG A 29 4.10 -15.78 6.15
N ASN A 30 5.36 -16.22 6.13
CA ASN A 30 5.96 -16.86 4.97
C ASN A 30 5.38 -18.28 4.83
N LEU A 31 4.76 -18.58 3.68
CA LEU A 31 4.09 -19.86 3.45
C LEU A 31 5.07 -20.99 3.14
N ASN A 32 6.31 -20.69 2.75
CA ASN A 32 7.33 -21.70 2.46
C ASN A 32 7.94 -22.33 3.72
N ASN A 33 7.98 -21.59 4.84
CA ASN A 33 8.66 -22.03 6.07
C ASN A 33 7.84 -21.79 7.35
N ASN A 34 6.61 -21.29 7.23
CA ASN A 34 5.70 -20.96 8.32
C ASN A 34 6.18 -19.90 9.34
N ARG A 35 7.35 -19.27 9.12
CA ARG A 35 7.86 -18.21 10.00
C ARG A 35 6.99 -16.96 9.88
N LYS A 36 6.89 -16.22 10.98
CA LYS A 36 6.02 -15.04 11.11
C LYS A 36 6.80 -13.84 11.65
N THR A 37 6.40 -12.66 11.21
CA THR A 37 6.80 -11.39 11.83
C THR A 37 5.59 -10.46 11.94
N ILE A 38 5.66 -9.46 12.81
CA ILE A 38 4.68 -8.40 12.93
C ILE A 38 5.37 -7.09 12.54
N VAL A 39 4.80 -6.40 11.56
CA VAL A 39 5.33 -5.14 11.02
C VAL A 39 4.31 -4.03 11.10
N ARG A 40 4.77 -2.79 11.19
CA ARG A 40 3.91 -1.60 11.07
C ARG A 40 3.92 -1.08 9.63
N ILE A 41 2.73 -0.81 9.08
CA ILE A 41 2.62 -0.14 7.79
C ILE A 41 3.01 1.33 7.93
N ASN A 42 4.12 1.73 7.31
CA ASN A 42 4.58 3.11 7.27
C ASN A 42 4.81 3.62 5.83
N ASP A 43 4.64 2.77 4.82
CA ASP A 43 4.86 3.17 3.44
C ASP A 43 3.77 2.66 2.48
N ARG A 44 3.77 3.19 1.24
CA ARG A 44 2.87 2.80 0.16
C ARG A 44 3.63 2.00 -0.88
N GLY A 45 3.00 0.92 -1.34
CA GLY A 45 3.62 -0.06 -2.24
C GLY A 45 3.15 -1.46 -1.85
N PRO A 46 3.66 -2.53 -2.47
CA PRO A 46 4.48 -2.53 -3.67
C PRO A 46 3.65 -2.03 -4.87
N PHE A 47 4.23 -1.33 -5.85
CA PHE A 47 3.48 -0.88 -7.04
C PHE A 47 3.65 -1.82 -8.24
N VAL A 48 3.95 -3.09 -7.95
CA VAL A 48 4.11 -4.15 -8.95
C VAL A 48 2.97 -5.15 -8.78
N LYS A 49 2.47 -5.68 -9.90
CA LYS A 49 1.43 -6.71 -9.90
C LYS A 49 1.94 -7.99 -9.23
N GLY A 50 1.05 -8.72 -8.56
CA GLY A 50 1.40 -9.95 -7.83
C GLY A 50 2.08 -9.77 -6.47
N ARG A 51 2.56 -8.56 -6.12
CA ARG A 51 3.14 -8.29 -4.79
C ARG A 51 2.15 -7.54 -3.89
N ILE A 52 1.88 -8.10 -2.71
CA ILE A 52 0.89 -7.57 -1.75
C ILE A 52 1.50 -6.75 -0.61
N ILE A 53 2.77 -6.97 -0.28
CA ILE A 53 3.49 -6.29 0.80
C ILE A 53 5.00 -6.27 0.50
N ASP A 54 5.68 -5.16 0.78
CA ASP A 54 7.15 -5.08 0.78
C ASP A 54 7.60 -4.88 2.23
N LEU A 55 8.56 -5.70 2.69
CA LEU A 55 9.06 -5.66 4.06
C LEU A 55 10.38 -4.90 4.13
N SER A 56 10.66 -4.30 5.29
CA SER A 56 12.02 -3.88 5.62
C SER A 56 12.99 -5.07 5.63
N TYR A 57 14.29 -4.78 5.56
CA TYR A 57 15.33 -5.81 5.61
C TYR A 57 15.26 -6.62 6.92
N ALA A 58 15.08 -5.97 8.07
CA ALA A 58 14.95 -6.66 9.36
C ALA A 58 13.76 -7.63 9.39
N ALA A 59 12.59 -7.19 8.93
CA ALA A 59 11.39 -8.02 8.88
C ALA A 59 11.54 -9.19 7.89
N ALA A 60 12.10 -8.93 6.70
CA ALA A 60 12.39 -9.94 5.70
C ALA A 60 13.36 -11.02 6.22
N LYS A 61 14.41 -10.61 6.95
CA LYS A 61 15.37 -11.52 7.59
C LYS A 61 14.71 -12.46 8.59
N LYS A 62 13.81 -11.97 9.44
CA LYS A 62 13.11 -12.79 10.45
C LYS A 62 12.31 -13.94 9.84
N ILE A 63 11.67 -13.72 8.69
CA ILE A 63 10.86 -14.74 8.04
C ILE A 63 11.57 -15.48 6.90
N GLY A 64 12.89 -15.32 6.79
CA GLY A 64 13.73 -16.06 5.84
C GLY A 64 13.51 -15.68 4.38
N LEU A 65 13.33 -14.38 4.09
CA LEU A 65 13.24 -13.86 2.72
C LEU A 65 14.58 -13.35 2.17
N ILE A 66 15.62 -13.26 2.99
CA ILE A 66 16.97 -12.90 2.53
C ILE A 66 17.55 -14.06 1.74
N GLY A 67 18.00 -13.79 0.51
CA GLY A 67 18.35 -14.81 -0.48
C GLY A 67 17.27 -14.95 -1.55
N PRO A 68 16.12 -15.61 -1.26
CA PRO A 68 15.03 -15.77 -2.23
C PRO A 68 14.45 -14.45 -2.75
N GLY A 69 14.52 -13.38 -1.95
CA GLY A 69 14.02 -12.03 -2.26
C GLY A 69 12.49 -11.91 -2.18
N THR A 70 11.75 -12.92 -2.65
CA THR A 70 10.28 -12.99 -2.60
C THR A 70 9.80 -14.37 -2.16
N ALA A 71 8.60 -14.45 -1.60
CA ALA A 71 7.92 -15.71 -1.31
C ALA A 71 6.40 -15.50 -1.26
N PRO A 72 5.59 -16.57 -1.43
CA PRO A 72 4.18 -16.52 -1.11
C PRO A 72 4.00 -16.26 0.40
N VAL A 73 3.20 -15.24 0.72
CA VAL A 73 2.93 -14.85 2.11
C VAL A 73 1.43 -14.76 2.35
N LYS A 74 1.03 -15.02 3.60
CA LYS A 74 -0.30 -14.67 4.12
C LYS A 74 -0.16 -13.51 5.09
N ILE A 75 -0.99 -12.49 4.93
CA ILE A 75 -1.02 -11.34 5.84
C ILE A 75 -2.33 -11.32 6.64
N VAL A 76 -2.25 -10.87 7.90
CA VAL A 76 -3.40 -10.61 8.75
C VAL A 76 -3.24 -9.22 9.34
N ALA A 77 -4.16 -8.31 9.01
CA ALA A 77 -4.18 -6.98 9.61
C ALA A 77 -4.68 -7.09 11.06
N LEU A 78 -3.83 -6.71 12.01
CA LEU A 78 -4.13 -6.78 13.44
C LEU A 78 -4.90 -5.54 13.89
N GLY A 79 -4.58 -4.36 13.32
CA GLY A 79 -5.19 -3.06 13.64
C GLY A 79 -4.15 -2.00 14.01
N ARG A 80 -4.62 -0.82 14.40
CA ARG A 80 -3.73 0.28 14.80
C ARG A 80 -3.53 0.24 16.31
N GLN A 81 -2.28 0.28 16.77
CA GLN A 81 -1.99 0.48 18.18
C GLN A 81 -2.47 1.87 18.59
N VAL A 82 -3.40 1.91 19.53
CA VAL A 82 -3.97 3.16 20.08
C VAL A 82 -3.56 3.42 21.52
N ALA A 83 -3.15 2.39 22.25
CA ALA A 83 -2.56 2.53 23.57
C ALA A 83 -1.63 1.35 23.91
N LYS A 84 -0.75 1.58 24.88
CA LYS A 84 -0.09 0.54 25.66
C LYS A 84 -0.74 0.56 27.03
N MET A 85 -1.29 -0.58 27.45
CA MET A 85 -1.91 -0.73 28.76
C MET A 85 -1.01 -1.66 29.57
N ASP A 86 -0.49 -1.17 30.68
CA ASP A 86 0.25 -2.00 31.61
C ASP A 86 -0.73 -2.98 32.26
N SER A 87 -0.45 -4.27 32.13
CA SER A 87 -1.22 -5.33 32.77
C SER A 87 -0.30 -6.16 33.66
N PRO A 88 -0.84 -6.89 34.65
CA PRO A 88 -0.05 -7.80 35.50
C PRO A 88 0.73 -8.87 34.73
N GLN A 89 0.38 -9.12 33.46
CA GLN A 89 1.03 -10.07 32.55
C GLN A 89 1.98 -9.37 31.53
N GLY A 90 2.31 -8.10 31.76
CA GLY A 90 3.12 -7.26 30.87
C GLY A 90 2.30 -6.25 30.06
N VAL A 91 2.97 -5.52 29.17
CA VAL A 91 2.37 -4.46 28.35
C VAL A 91 1.42 -5.05 27.30
N LYS A 92 0.11 -4.86 27.46
CA LYS A 92 -0.90 -5.22 26.44
C LYS A 92 -1.09 -4.07 25.46
N THR A 93 -1.01 -4.39 24.18
CA THR A 93 -1.28 -3.42 23.12
C THR A 93 -2.78 -3.36 22.87
N VAL A 94 -3.38 -2.18 23.07
CA VAL A 94 -4.78 -1.94 22.69
C VAL A 94 -4.80 -1.62 21.20
N VAL A 95 -5.59 -2.40 20.46
CA VAL A 95 -5.65 -2.31 19.01
C VAL A 95 -7.04 -1.86 18.58
N GLU A 96 -7.11 -0.76 17.84
CA GLU A 96 -8.35 -0.34 17.18
C GLU A 96 -8.52 -1.17 15.89
N THR A 97 -9.52 -2.05 15.87
CA THR A 97 -9.90 -2.81 14.69
C THR A 97 -10.89 -1.99 13.87
N ARG A 98 -10.43 -1.39 12.77
CA ARG A 98 -11.30 -0.72 11.80
C ARG A 98 -11.70 -1.69 10.70
N ASP A 99 -12.88 -1.49 10.11
CA ASP A 99 -13.22 -2.15 8.85
C ASP A 99 -12.29 -1.66 7.73
N PHE A 100 -11.25 -2.43 7.43
CA PHE A 100 -10.25 -2.06 6.44
C PHE A 100 -10.83 -1.93 5.02
N ASN A 101 -12.03 -2.48 4.77
CA ASN A 101 -12.73 -2.40 3.50
C ASN A 101 -13.44 -1.06 3.30
N LYS A 102 -13.57 -0.24 4.35
CA LYS A 102 -14.18 1.10 4.30
C LYS A 102 -13.13 2.20 4.46
N GLY A 103 -13.24 3.25 3.67
CA GLY A 103 -12.30 4.37 3.66
C GLY A 103 -12.21 4.99 2.27
N LYS A 104 -11.45 6.09 2.14
CA LYS A 104 -11.29 6.76 0.84
C LYS A 104 -10.27 5.98 -0.02
N PHE A 105 -10.70 5.51 -1.18
CA PHE A 105 -9.87 4.80 -2.14
C PHE A 105 -9.96 5.44 -3.52
N THR A 106 -8.89 5.29 -4.29
CA THR A 106 -8.79 5.67 -5.69
C THR A 106 -8.06 4.56 -6.45
N VAL A 107 -8.09 4.60 -7.77
CA VAL A 107 -7.32 3.68 -8.61
C VAL A 107 -6.26 4.47 -9.36
N GLN A 108 -4.98 4.15 -9.11
CA GLN A 108 -3.89 4.76 -9.87
C GLN A 108 -3.75 4.00 -11.19
N VAL A 109 -3.78 4.74 -12.30
CA VAL A 109 -3.72 4.18 -13.66
C VAL A 109 -2.29 4.23 -14.20
N GLY A 110 -1.51 5.24 -13.82
CA GLY A 110 -0.13 5.38 -14.26
C GLY A 110 0.64 6.43 -13.48
N ALA A 111 1.97 6.40 -13.61
CA ALA A 111 2.88 7.40 -13.06
C ALA A 111 3.86 7.86 -14.13
N PHE A 112 3.95 9.16 -14.36
CA PHE A 112 4.69 9.76 -15.46
C PHE A 112 5.74 10.75 -14.97
N ARG A 113 6.89 10.83 -15.66
CA ARG A 113 7.86 11.90 -15.44
C ARG A 113 7.44 13.22 -16.09
N SER A 114 6.80 13.14 -17.27
CA SER A 114 6.28 14.29 -17.99
C SER A 114 4.86 14.61 -17.54
N ARG A 115 4.63 15.86 -17.11
CA ARG A 115 3.29 16.37 -16.78
C ARG A 115 2.37 16.32 -17.99
N GLN A 116 2.88 16.64 -19.18
CA GLN A 116 2.08 16.64 -20.41
C GLN A 116 1.60 15.23 -20.77
N ASN A 117 2.44 14.21 -20.61
CA ASN A 117 2.02 12.82 -20.85
C ASN A 117 0.95 12.37 -19.85
N ALA A 118 1.07 12.79 -18.58
CA ALA A 118 0.01 12.54 -17.60
C ALA A 118 -1.32 13.22 -18.00
N LEU A 119 -1.27 14.48 -18.44
CA LEU A 119 -2.47 15.22 -18.88
C LEU A 119 -3.15 14.58 -20.10
N LYS A 120 -2.37 14.12 -21.09
CA LYS A 120 -2.92 13.36 -22.23
C LYS A 120 -3.71 12.13 -21.78
N LEU A 121 -3.24 11.41 -20.77
CA LEU A 121 -3.97 10.26 -20.22
C LEU A 121 -5.23 10.73 -19.46
N VAL A 122 -5.14 11.82 -18.71
CA VAL A 122 -6.29 12.41 -18.00
C VAL A 122 -7.42 12.74 -18.98
N ASP A 123 -7.11 13.39 -20.09
CA ASP A 123 -8.12 13.80 -21.08
C ASP A 123 -8.84 12.59 -21.69
N ARG A 124 -8.11 11.50 -21.95
CA ARG A 124 -8.71 10.24 -22.41
C ARG A 124 -9.62 9.61 -21.35
N LEU A 125 -9.20 9.63 -20.08
CA LEU A 125 -9.94 8.99 -18.99
C LEU A 125 -11.17 9.79 -18.56
N LYS A 126 -11.17 11.12 -18.70
CA LYS A 126 -12.31 11.99 -18.39
C LYS A 126 -13.55 11.70 -19.24
N VAL A 127 -13.38 11.10 -20.42
CA VAL A 127 -14.49 10.65 -21.26
C VAL A 127 -15.27 9.50 -20.59
N ILE A 128 -14.63 8.74 -19.72
CA ILE A 128 -15.16 7.47 -19.17
C ILE A 128 -15.40 7.55 -17.66
N PHE A 129 -14.69 8.45 -16.97
CA PHE A 129 -14.75 8.61 -15.52
C PHE A 129 -15.04 10.06 -15.15
N ASP A 130 -16.05 10.26 -14.31
CA ASP A 130 -16.44 11.57 -13.77
C ASP A 130 -15.33 12.24 -12.95
N TYR A 131 -14.45 11.43 -12.36
CA TYR A 131 -13.36 11.90 -11.53
C TYR A 131 -12.02 11.35 -12.01
N VAL A 132 -11.14 12.26 -12.44
CA VAL A 132 -9.75 11.97 -12.80
C VAL A 132 -8.85 13.08 -12.23
N ASP A 133 -7.82 12.71 -11.49
CA ASP A 133 -6.84 13.66 -10.94
C ASP A 133 -5.39 13.29 -11.28
N VAL A 134 -4.51 14.27 -11.09
CA VAL A 134 -3.05 14.09 -11.16
C VAL A 134 -2.48 14.42 -9.80
N ALA A 135 -2.10 13.39 -9.05
CA ALA A 135 -1.37 13.56 -7.81
C ALA A 135 0.12 13.73 -8.11
N VAL A 136 0.72 14.78 -7.55
CA VAL A 136 2.17 14.99 -7.63
C VAL A 136 2.80 14.34 -6.41
N SER A 137 3.71 13.39 -6.61
CA SER A 137 4.62 12.97 -5.53
C SER A 137 5.93 13.72 -5.65
N GLY A 138 6.43 14.20 -4.50
CA GLY A 138 7.79 14.73 -4.34
C GLY A 138 8.85 13.66 -4.65
N PRO A 139 10.15 13.97 -4.45
CA PRO A 139 11.25 13.17 -4.98
C PRO A 139 11.39 11.84 -4.24
N ASP A 140 10.55 10.85 -4.55
CA ASP A 140 10.99 9.46 -4.44
C ASP A 140 12.10 9.29 -5.48
N LEU A 141 13.31 8.98 -5.01
CA LEU A 141 14.51 8.81 -5.84
C LEU A 141 14.96 10.10 -6.58
N GLY A 142 14.69 11.29 -6.04
CA GLY A 142 15.18 12.55 -6.62
C GLY A 142 14.38 13.07 -7.82
N ARG A 143 13.23 12.47 -8.18
CA ARG A 143 12.46 12.86 -9.38
C ARG A 143 10.99 13.06 -9.09
N LYS A 144 10.43 14.17 -9.58
CA LYS A 144 8.99 14.49 -9.51
C LYS A 144 8.22 13.53 -10.41
N LEU A 145 7.17 12.90 -9.87
CA LEU A 145 6.27 12.02 -10.63
C LEU A 145 4.84 12.55 -10.59
N TYR A 146 4.15 12.40 -11.73
CA TYR A 146 2.76 12.75 -11.94
C TYR A 146 1.93 11.46 -12.01
N LYS A 147 1.22 11.15 -10.92
CA LYS A 147 0.42 9.93 -10.75
C LYS A 147 -1.01 10.22 -11.19
N VAL A 148 -1.45 9.61 -12.29
CA VAL A 148 -2.82 9.73 -12.80
C VAL A 148 -3.70 8.75 -12.06
N ARG A 149 -4.80 9.25 -11.49
CA ARG A 149 -5.74 8.44 -10.70
C ARG A 149 -7.16 8.71 -11.13
N VAL A 150 -8.01 7.70 -11.02
CA VAL A 150 -9.43 7.79 -11.33
C VAL A 150 -10.28 7.38 -10.15
N SER A 151 -11.47 7.98 -10.12
CA SER A 151 -12.52 7.72 -9.15
C SER A 151 -12.13 8.01 -7.70
N ARG A 152 -13.15 8.32 -6.89
CA ARG A 152 -13.04 8.37 -5.42
C ARG A 152 -14.16 7.54 -4.86
N THR A 153 -13.81 6.49 -4.12
CA THR A 153 -14.79 5.59 -3.52
C THR A 153 -14.58 5.49 -2.02
N ASN A 154 -15.63 5.11 -1.30
CA ASN A 154 -15.58 4.86 0.14
C ASN A 154 -15.39 3.37 0.50
N SER A 155 -15.18 2.51 -0.50
CA SER A 155 -15.14 1.06 -0.34
C SER A 155 -14.08 0.41 -1.22
N LEU A 156 -13.27 -0.47 -0.62
CA LEU A 156 -12.26 -1.26 -1.32
C LEU A 156 -12.88 -2.12 -2.42
N LYS A 157 -14.08 -2.67 -2.19
CA LYS A 157 -14.81 -3.47 -3.19
C LYS A 157 -15.20 -2.63 -4.41
N LYS A 158 -15.65 -1.39 -4.21
CA LYS A 158 -15.99 -0.47 -5.33
C LYS A 158 -14.73 -0.08 -6.11
N ALA A 159 -13.64 0.25 -5.41
CA ALA A 159 -12.36 0.53 -6.05
C ALA A 159 -11.84 -0.66 -6.86
N GLY A 160 -11.94 -1.88 -6.34
CA GLY A 160 -11.54 -3.10 -7.07
C GLY A 160 -12.37 -3.37 -8.33
N LYS A 161 -13.66 -2.96 -8.36
CA LYS A 161 -14.45 -3.01 -9.61
C LYS A 161 -13.92 -2.03 -10.66
N ILE A 162 -13.50 -0.85 -10.23
CA ILE A 162 -12.92 0.17 -11.13
C ILE A 162 -11.55 -0.29 -11.64
N GLU A 163 -10.72 -0.87 -10.78
CA GLU A 163 -9.45 -1.51 -11.16
C GLU A 163 -9.67 -2.56 -12.25
N LYS A 164 -10.60 -3.51 -12.06
CA LYS A 164 -10.96 -4.51 -13.08
C LYS A 164 -11.48 -3.90 -14.39
N LYS A 165 -12.29 -2.84 -14.31
CA LYS A 165 -12.77 -2.11 -15.51
C LYS A 165 -11.59 -1.50 -16.28
N LEU A 166 -10.64 -0.89 -15.58
CA LEU A 166 -9.43 -0.34 -16.18
C LEU A 166 -8.54 -1.45 -16.78
N GLU A 167 -8.39 -2.58 -16.11
CA GLU A 167 -7.66 -3.74 -16.64
C GLU A 167 -8.28 -4.22 -17.96
N SER A 168 -9.61 -4.36 -18.04
CA SER A 168 -10.29 -4.73 -19.30
C SER A 168 -10.17 -3.69 -20.42
N MET A 169 -9.76 -2.46 -20.09
CA MET A 169 -9.48 -1.38 -21.04
C MET A 169 -7.99 -1.29 -21.42
N GLY A 170 -7.17 -2.25 -21.00
CA GLY A 170 -5.74 -2.31 -21.31
C GLY A 170 -4.82 -1.64 -20.27
N PHE A 171 -5.36 -1.15 -19.15
CA PHE A 171 -4.57 -0.59 -18.06
C PHE A 171 -4.21 -1.67 -17.03
N GLU A 172 -3.47 -2.69 -17.45
CA GLU A 172 -3.16 -3.88 -16.63
C GLU A 172 -2.34 -3.61 -15.37
N ALA A 173 -1.63 -2.47 -15.37
CA ALA A 173 -0.83 -1.99 -14.25
C ALA A 173 -1.62 -1.06 -13.31
N ALA A 174 -2.92 -0.86 -13.53
CA ALA A 174 -3.75 -0.09 -12.62
C ALA A 174 -3.85 -0.79 -11.27
N PHE A 175 -3.88 -0.02 -10.18
CA PHE A 175 -4.06 -0.59 -8.85
C PHE A 175 -4.81 0.31 -7.87
N VAL A 176 -5.54 -0.32 -6.95
CA VAL A 176 -6.22 0.40 -5.87
C VAL A 176 -5.21 0.97 -4.87
N VAL A 177 -5.41 2.23 -4.49
CA VAL A 177 -4.65 2.95 -3.47
C VAL A 177 -5.60 3.57 -2.46
N ARG A 178 -5.25 3.53 -1.16
CA ARG A 178 -5.96 4.30 -0.13
C ARG A 178 -5.47 5.76 -0.15
N LEU A 179 -6.42 6.70 -0.17
CA LEU A 179 -6.18 8.14 -0.03
C LEU A 179 -5.91 8.52 1.43
#